data_AF-D1B129-F1
#
_entry.id   AF-D1B129-F1
#
_cell.length_a   1.000
_cell.length_b   1.000
_cell.length_c   1.000
_cell.angle_alpha   90.00
_cell.angle_beta   90.00
_cell.angle_gamma   90.00
#
_symmetry.space_group_name_H-M   'P 1'
#
loop_
_entity.id
_entity.type
_entity.pdbx_description
1 polymer ?
#
loop_
_entity_poly.entity_id
_entity_poly.type
_entity_poly.pdbx_seq_one_letter_code
_entity_poly.pdbx_strand_id
1 'polypeptide(L)'
;MIVKKIAKMKKAGQGSFSGLADYLIDVKHEGEKVMGHHFSNCNFENDFSLNIKEIHCTQQVNTTAKSDTTYHLIVAFQEDENPSLEIMQSIEDELVKTVGFEYHQRLSVIHDNTNNLHMHIAINRIDTQNFTCKKEMLGDIRMLQEKAAELEEKYGLKKTNHVPQNRDPVKIKDKEIHTGVKSFLTWIKESALQEIKDVIKDENASLETLQKSFNKYNLELRERGAGLVISDKSRALYVKASDVDRDLSKNNLIKRFGTFTKISIDEPIMTQFGTKSSSLWAEYKTIMHERQTSQKELLDQYSHKSKTAFTELKNDYAERRALVKSDPKLNPYVKREVYRLLNGEQAKAFKELKIMLNEERATISQKNRYQTYTDFLIDKVAIGNVDAVKTLHRKAIDDPNVNALILQDETKESLFLHILPGQKPHVSKSGSIFYKIDGGKIIDTGRTLKLVYEKSETAFREFMDLAKIKFGTMNTLLIQGNTEFKNMVYVLNESMKLGLKLPKQYQKIDYEKSEKKGMEL
;
A
#
# COMPACT_ATOMS: atom_id res chain seq x y z
N MET A 1 -7.50 4.54 14.54
CA MET A 1 -7.77 4.49 13.08
C MET A 1 -7.31 5.74 12.33
N ILE A 2 -6.84 5.61 11.08
CA ILE A 2 -6.44 6.73 10.23
C ILE A 2 -7.40 6.84 9.03
N VAL A 3 -7.92 8.05 8.77
CA VAL A 3 -8.81 8.34 7.63
C VAL A 3 -8.05 9.02 6.50
N LYS A 4 -8.09 8.45 5.29
CA LYS A 4 -7.47 9.03 4.09
C LYS A 4 -8.51 9.18 2.98
N LYS A 5 -8.42 10.28 2.25
CA LYS A 5 -9.16 10.48 0.99
C LYS A 5 -8.30 10.08 -0.20
N ILE A 6 -8.89 9.34 -1.12
CA ILE A 6 -8.22 8.88 -2.33
C ILE A 6 -8.50 9.86 -3.46
N ALA A 7 -7.43 10.45 -3.99
CA ALA A 7 -7.52 11.28 -5.18
C ALA A 7 -7.71 10.40 -6.42
N LYS A 8 -8.55 10.83 -7.37
CA LYS A 8 -8.79 10.14 -8.62
C LYS A 8 -7.50 9.87 -9.39
N MET A 9 -7.42 8.70 -10.05
CA MET A 9 -6.40 8.46 -11.08
C MET A 9 -6.58 9.48 -12.23
N LYS A 10 -5.50 10.19 -12.59
CA LYS A 10 -5.46 11.39 -13.45
C LYS A 10 -6.04 11.28 -14.88
N LYS A 11 -6.63 10.17 -15.31
CA LYS A 11 -7.27 10.09 -16.64
C LYS A 11 -8.75 10.44 -16.55
N ALA A 12 -9.10 11.61 -17.10
CA ALA A 12 -10.47 12.05 -17.27
C ALA A 12 -11.29 10.96 -17.99
N GLY A 13 -12.40 10.53 -17.38
CA GLY A 13 -13.36 9.60 -17.99
C GLY A 13 -13.23 8.11 -17.67
N GLN A 14 -12.33 7.66 -16.77
CA GLN A 14 -12.13 6.23 -16.49
C GLN A 14 -12.37 5.76 -15.04
N GLY A 15 -13.10 6.51 -14.22
CA GLY A 15 -13.59 5.97 -12.94
C GLY A 15 -15.10 6.12 -12.90
N SER A 16 -15.84 5.20 -13.53
CA SER A 16 -17.27 5.06 -13.21
C SER A 16 -17.38 4.49 -11.81
N PHE A 17 -18.48 4.80 -11.11
CA PHE A 17 -18.76 4.19 -9.81
C PHE A 17 -18.74 2.66 -9.90
N SER A 18 -19.26 2.08 -10.99
CA SER A 18 -19.21 0.64 -11.26
C SER A 18 -17.78 0.09 -11.33
N GLY A 19 -16.87 0.77 -12.04
CA GLY A 19 -15.48 0.32 -12.12
C GLY A 19 -14.74 0.39 -10.78
N LEU A 20 -15.12 1.36 -9.92
CA LEU A 20 -14.62 1.41 -8.54
C LEU A 20 -15.21 0.27 -7.71
N ALA A 21 -16.52 0.01 -7.80
CA ALA A 21 -17.20 -1.06 -7.07
C ALA A 21 -16.64 -2.45 -7.42
N ASP A 22 -16.44 -2.74 -8.70
CA ASP A 22 -15.83 -4.00 -9.16
C ASP A 22 -14.41 -4.20 -8.60
N TYR A 23 -13.66 -3.09 -8.49
CA TYR A 23 -12.34 -3.12 -7.87
C TYR A 23 -12.40 -3.37 -6.36
N LEU A 24 -13.36 -2.73 -5.66
CA LEU A 24 -13.54 -2.87 -4.22
C LEU A 24 -13.99 -4.28 -3.84
N ILE A 25 -14.95 -4.87 -4.56
CA ILE A 25 -15.44 -6.23 -4.27
C ILE A 25 -14.50 -7.34 -4.82
N ASP A 26 -13.41 -6.94 -5.47
CA ASP A 26 -12.38 -7.86 -5.99
C ASP A 26 -12.90 -8.91 -6.97
N VAL A 27 -13.76 -8.51 -7.91
CA VAL A 27 -14.34 -9.42 -8.92
C VAL A 27 -13.26 -10.27 -9.63
N LYS A 28 -12.05 -9.71 -9.81
CA LYS A 28 -10.94 -10.37 -10.50
C LYS A 28 -10.30 -11.54 -9.73
N HIS A 29 -10.45 -11.57 -8.41
CA HIS A 29 -9.92 -12.62 -7.54
C HIS A 29 -11.05 -13.21 -6.69
N GLU A 30 -12.28 -13.22 -7.22
CA GLU A 30 -13.45 -13.85 -6.61
C GLU A 30 -13.74 -13.38 -5.16
N GLY A 31 -13.40 -12.14 -4.84
CA GLY A 31 -13.67 -11.58 -3.51
C GLY A 31 -12.71 -12.02 -2.41
N GLU A 32 -11.56 -12.65 -2.73
CA GLU A 32 -10.62 -13.21 -1.75
C GLU A 32 -10.22 -12.23 -0.63
N LYS A 33 -10.17 -10.93 -0.93
CA LYS A 33 -9.82 -9.87 0.03
C LYS A 33 -11.00 -9.27 0.82
N VAL A 34 -12.24 -9.66 0.55
CA VAL A 34 -13.44 -8.98 1.06
C VAL A 34 -14.00 -9.74 2.26
N MET A 35 -14.05 -9.08 3.42
CA MET A 35 -14.74 -9.65 4.58
C MET A 35 -16.24 -9.35 4.60
N GLY A 36 -16.62 -8.21 4.01
CA GLY A 36 -18.01 -7.78 3.98
C GLY A 36 -18.19 -6.49 3.19
N HIS A 37 -19.43 -6.21 2.81
CA HIS A 37 -19.81 -4.97 2.18
C HIS A 37 -21.20 -4.53 2.65
N HIS A 38 -21.47 -3.23 2.55
CA HIS A 38 -22.74 -2.65 2.94
C HIS A 38 -23.10 -1.49 1.99
N PHE A 39 -24.38 -1.41 1.61
CA PHE A 39 -24.92 -0.25 0.90
C PHE A 39 -25.78 0.57 1.84
N SER A 40 -25.65 1.89 1.76
CA SER A 40 -26.50 2.81 2.50
C SER A 40 -27.16 3.80 1.54
N ASN A 41 -28.38 4.21 1.88
CA ASN A 41 -29.23 5.10 1.09
C ASN A 41 -29.50 4.62 -0.36
N CYS A 42 -29.45 3.31 -0.59
CA CYS A 42 -29.83 2.68 -1.88
C CYS A 42 -31.14 1.91 -1.71
N ASN A 43 -31.86 1.69 -2.81
CA ASN A 43 -33.23 1.18 -2.77
C ASN A 43 -33.34 -0.35 -2.81
N PHE A 44 -32.29 -1.06 -3.20
CA PHE A 44 -32.35 -2.51 -3.35
C PHE A 44 -31.69 -3.21 -2.17
N GLU A 45 -32.49 -3.79 -1.29
CA GLU A 45 -31.97 -4.62 -0.20
C GLU A 45 -31.27 -5.86 -0.79
N ASN A 46 -30.04 -6.11 -0.36
CA ASN A 46 -29.24 -7.29 -0.70
C ASN A 46 -28.94 -7.52 -2.20
N ASP A 47 -29.20 -6.56 -3.10
CA ASP A 47 -28.81 -6.67 -4.52
C ASP A 47 -27.68 -5.70 -4.88
N PHE A 48 -26.46 -6.24 -4.91
CA PHE A 48 -25.25 -5.49 -5.27
C PHE A 48 -25.36 -4.89 -6.68
N SER A 49 -25.80 -5.68 -7.66
CA SER A 49 -25.81 -5.26 -9.07
C SER A 49 -26.83 -4.16 -9.33
N LEU A 50 -28.00 -4.24 -8.70
CA LEU A 50 -29.04 -3.22 -8.82
C LEU A 50 -28.65 -1.93 -8.11
N ASN A 51 -28.06 -1.98 -6.90
CA ASN A 51 -27.58 -0.77 -6.21
C ASN A 51 -26.46 -0.05 -7.00
N ILE A 52 -25.53 -0.79 -7.62
CA ILE A 52 -24.52 -0.17 -8.49
C ILE A 52 -25.14 0.48 -9.72
N LYS A 53 -26.13 -0.17 -10.34
CA LYS A 53 -26.87 0.42 -11.47
C LYS A 53 -27.64 1.66 -11.03
N GLU A 54 -28.27 1.64 -9.87
CA GLU A 54 -28.99 2.77 -9.30
C GLU A 54 -28.07 3.99 -9.14
N ILE A 55 -26.93 3.83 -8.46
CA ILE A 55 -25.95 4.90 -8.27
C ILE A 55 -25.45 5.44 -9.62
N HIS A 56 -25.15 4.54 -10.55
CA HIS A 56 -24.71 4.93 -11.88
C HIS A 56 -25.77 5.73 -12.63
N CYS A 57 -27.04 5.31 -12.58
CA CYS A 57 -28.16 6.04 -13.17
C CYS A 57 -28.32 7.43 -12.52
N THR A 58 -28.27 7.54 -11.20
CA THR A 58 -28.29 8.83 -10.48
C THR A 58 -27.16 9.74 -10.95
N GLN A 59 -25.94 9.21 -11.12
CA GLN A 59 -24.80 9.98 -11.62
C GLN A 59 -24.99 10.47 -13.06
N GLN A 60 -25.66 9.68 -13.91
CA GLN A 60 -25.90 10.04 -15.32
C GLN A 60 -26.96 11.13 -15.50
N VAL A 61 -27.90 11.30 -14.55
CA VAL A 61 -28.87 12.41 -14.57
C VAL A 61 -28.14 13.74 -14.47
N ASN A 62 -27.03 13.80 -13.73
CA ASN A 62 -26.22 15.00 -13.65
C ASN A 62 -25.29 15.15 -14.87
N THR A 63 -25.60 16.11 -15.75
CA THR A 63 -24.79 16.42 -16.95
C THR A 63 -23.89 17.65 -16.76
N THR A 64 -23.93 18.30 -15.61
CA THR A 64 -23.29 19.61 -15.35
C THR A 64 -22.01 19.53 -14.52
N ALA A 65 -21.80 18.45 -13.76
CA ALA A 65 -20.62 18.28 -12.93
C ALA A 65 -19.36 18.13 -13.79
N LYS A 66 -18.39 19.02 -13.55
CA LYS A 66 -17.05 18.94 -14.16
C LYS A 66 -16.03 18.25 -13.26
N SER A 67 -16.36 18.08 -11.98
CA SER A 67 -15.54 17.38 -10.99
C SER A 67 -15.94 15.92 -10.88
N ASP A 68 -15.12 15.14 -10.16
CA ASP A 68 -15.49 13.76 -9.83
C ASP A 68 -16.83 13.70 -9.11
N THR A 69 -17.66 12.71 -9.47
CA THR A 69 -18.97 12.48 -8.85
C THR A 69 -18.88 11.48 -7.70
N THR A 70 -17.70 10.92 -7.44
CA THR A 70 -17.46 9.97 -6.36
C THR A 70 -16.48 10.55 -5.34
N TYR A 71 -16.80 10.40 -4.06
CA TYR A 71 -15.93 10.74 -2.94
C TYR A 71 -15.49 9.45 -2.25
N HIS A 72 -14.18 9.17 -2.25
CA HIS A 72 -13.62 7.89 -1.79
C HIS A 72 -12.76 8.06 -0.54
N LEU A 73 -13.18 7.43 0.55
CA LEU A 73 -12.45 7.35 1.81
C LEU A 73 -11.88 5.95 2.04
N ILE A 74 -10.76 5.91 2.74
CA ILE A 74 -10.21 4.70 3.37
C ILE A 74 -10.06 4.99 4.86
N VAL A 75 -10.66 4.13 5.68
CA VAL A 75 -10.49 4.12 7.13
C VAL A 75 -9.66 2.89 7.47
N ALA A 76 -8.45 3.07 8.00
CA ALA A 76 -7.57 1.97 8.38
C ALA A 76 -7.43 1.89 9.91
N PHE A 77 -7.68 0.72 10.48
CA PHE A 77 -7.52 0.45 11.91
C PHE A 77 -6.06 0.11 12.25
N GLN A 78 -5.70 0.00 13.53
CA GLN A 78 -4.37 -0.50 13.90
C GLN A 78 -4.24 -2.01 13.60
N GLU A 79 -3.00 -2.50 13.50
CA GLU A 79 -2.68 -3.87 13.05
C GLU A 79 -3.38 -4.96 13.88
N ASP A 80 -3.61 -4.69 15.16
CA ASP A 80 -4.20 -5.61 16.15
C ASP A 80 -5.65 -5.26 16.53
N GLU A 81 -6.29 -4.35 15.80
CA GLU A 81 -7.70 -4.02 16.01
C GLU A 81 -8.60 -4.75 15.03
N ASN A 82 -9.64 -5.40 15.54
CA ASN A 82 -10.73 -5.98 14.75
C ASN A 82 -12.09 -5.52 15.31
N PRO A 83 -12.51 -4.27 15.09
CA PRO A 83 -13.83 -3.81 15.53
C PRO A 83 -14.94 -4.65 14.88
N SER A 84 -16.08 -4.80 15.56
CA SER A 84 -17.23 -5.50 14.98
C SER A 84 -17.81 -4.74 13.78
N LEU A 85 -18.56 -5.43 12.92
CA LEU A 85 -19.24 -4.81 11.78
C LEU A 85 -20.16 -3.66 12.21
N GLU A 86 -20.83 -3.78 13.36
CA GLU A 86 -21.70 -2.74 13.93
C GLU A 86 -20.90 -1.47 14.30
N ILE A 87 -19.74 -1.64 14.93
CA ILE A 87 -18.85 -0.51 15.25
C ILE A 87 -18.35 0.14 13.97
N MET A 88 -17.96 -0.66 12.97
CA MET A 88 -17.50 -0.13 11.68
C MET A 88 -18.60 0.66 10.94
N GLN A 89 -19.83 0.16 10.92
CA GLN A 89 -20.98 0.89 10.35
C GLN A 89 -21.24 2.20 11.09
N SER A 90 -21.19 2.20 12.43
CA SER A 90 -21.35 3.43 13.19
C SER A 90 -20.21 4.45 12.95
N ILE A 91 -18.98 3.97 12.79
CA ILE A 91 -17.83 4.82 12.41
C ILE A 91 -18.04 5.41 11.03
N GLU A 92 -18.50 4.62 10.06
CA GLU A 92 -18.85 5.09 8.72
C GLU A 92 -19.87 6.22 8.78
N ASP A 93 -21.00 6.02 9.46
CA ASP A 93 -22.09 7.00 9.56
C ASP A 93 -21.61 8.35 10.12
N GLU A 94 -20.84 8.31 11.22
CA GLU A 94 -20.33 9.52 11.88
C GLU A 94 -19.31 10.28 11.01
N LEU A 95 -18.45 9.55 10.30
CA LEU A 95 -17.48 10.15 9.37
C LEU A 95 -18.18 10.77 8.16
N VAL A 96 -19.11 10.04 7.54
CA VAL A 96 -19.88 10.50 6.37
C VAL A 96 -20.75 11.70 6.73
N LYS A 97 -21.35 11.70 7.92
CA LYS A 97 -22.11 12.84 8.47
C LYS A 97 -21.24 14.07 8.67
N THR A 98 -20.02 13.89 9.19
CA THR A 98 -19.07 15.00 9.44
C THR A 98 -18.74 15.79 8.17
N VAL A 99 -18.66 15.11 7.02
CA VAL A 99 -18.42 15.76 5.72
C VAL A 99 -19.70 16.09 4.94
N GLY A 100 -20.87 15.91 5.59
CA GLY A 100 -22.18 16.28 5.06
C GLY A 100 -22.74 15.31 4.02
N PHE A 101 -22.30 14.07 3.95
CA PHE A 101 -22.78 13.08 2.97
C PHE A 101 -23.80 12.08 3.56
N GLU A 102 -24.42 12.38 4.71
CA GLU A 102 -25.26 11.43 5.47
C GLU A 102 -26.39 10.77 4.66
N TYR A 103 -27.04 11.52 3.76
CA TYR A 103 -28.14 11.02 2.92
C TYR A 103 -27.72 10.59 1.51
N HIS A 104 -26.41 10.59 1.21
CA HIS A 104 -25.92 10.20 -0.10
C HIS A 104 -25.79 8.69 -0.24
N GLN A 105 -26.08 8.17 -1.44
CA GLN A 105 -25.86 6.76 -1.79
C GLN A 105 -24.39 6.40 -1.63
N ARG A 106 -24.10 5.26 -1.01
CA ARG A 106 -22.71 4.84 -0.78
C ARG A 106 -22.57 3.32 -0.64
N LEU A 107 -21.36 2.86 -0.96
CA LEU A 107 -20.90 1.49 -0.79
C LEU A 107 -19.70 1.48 0.15
N SER A 108 -19.79 0.69 1.22
CA SER A 108 -18.68 0.37 2.10
C SER A 108 -18.21 -1.06 1.87
N VAL A 109 -16.90 -1.26 1.79
CA VAL A 109 -16.27 -2.58 1.63
C VAL A 109 -15.10 -2.73 2.58
N ILE A 110 -15.07 -3.83 3.33
CA ILE A 110 -14.06 -4.13 4.33
C ILE A 110 -13.06 -5.14 3.77
N HIS A 111 -11.77 -4.81 3.87
CA HIS A 111 -10.65 -5.64 3.40
C HIS A 111 -9.71 -6.04 4.54
N ASP A 112 -9.27 -7.30 4.55
CA ASP A 112 -8.30 -7.89 5.49
C ASP A 112 -6.95 -8.24 4.84
N ASN A 113 -6.79 -7.97 3.55
CA ASN A 113 -5.63 -8.36 2.73
C ASN A 113 -4.38 -7.49 2.93
N THR A 114 -4.31 -6.66 3.97
CA THR A 114 -3.11 -5.88 4.32
C THR A 114 -2.85 -5.97 5.82
N ASN A 115 -1.75 -5.41 6.31
CA ASN A 115 -1.41 -5.44 7.75
C ASN A 115 -2.57 -4.97 8.63
N ASN A 116 -3.27 -3.94 8.14
CA ASN A 116 -4.35 -3.30 8.86
C ASN A 116 -5.69 -3.63 8.20
N LEU A 117 -6.66 -3.97 9.03
CA LEU A 117 -8.04 -3.97 8.63
C LEU A 117 -8.41 -2.58 8.11
N HIS A 118 -9.04 -2.51 6.96
CA HIS A 118 -9.45 -1.23 6.39
C HIS A 118 -10.79 -1.30 5.67
N MET A 119 -11.50 -0.19 5.75
CA MET A 119 -12.82 0.01 5.16
C MET A 119 -12.73 1.08 4.08
N HIS A 120 -13.09 0.71 2.86
CA HIS A 120 -13.30 1.64 1.76
C HIS A 120 -14.73 2.15 1.81
N ILE A 121 -14.92 3.47 1.72
CA ILE A 121 -16.25 4.10 1.66
C ILE A 121 -16.32 4.89 0.35
N ALA A 122 -17.10 4.40 -0.61
CA ALA A 122 -17.32 5.04 -1.90
C ALA A 122 -18.70 5.73 -1.90
N ILE A 123 -18.69 7.06 -1.90
CA ILE A 123 -19.89 7.90 -1.74
C ILE A 123 -20.22 8.57 -3.08
N ASN A 124 -21.47 8.48 -3.50
CA ASN A 124 -21.99 9.25 -4.62
C ASN A 124 -22.21 10.72 -4.20
N ARG A 125 -21.50 11.66 -4.81
CA ARG A 125 -21.65 13.09 -4.53
C ARG A 125 -22.90 13.71 -5.16
N ILE A 126 -23.58 13.00 -6.05
CA ILE A 126 -24.85 13.45 -6.62
C ILE A 126 -25.95 13.16 -5.60
N ASP A 127 -26.65 14.22 -5.22
CA ASP A 127 -27.82 14.14 -4.36
C ASP A 127 -29.00 13.50 -5.12
N THR A 128 -29.71 12.57 -4.49
CA THR A 128 -30.76 11.78 -5.14
C THR A 128 -32.07 12.54 -5.33
N GLN A 129 -32.26 13.68 -4.65
CA GLN A 129 -33.48 14.48 -4.74
C GLN A 129 -33.34 15.59 -5.78
N ASN A 130 -32.22 16.32 -5.75
CA ASN A 130 -32.01 17.49 -6.61
C ASN A 130 -31.04 17.23 -7.78
N PHE A 131 -30.40 16.05 -7.82
CA PHE A 131 -29.43 15.65 -8.84
C PHE A 131 -28.27 16.63 -9.05
N THR A 132 -27.94 17.41 -8.02
CA THR A 132 -26.79 18.31 -8.03
C THR A 132 -25.57 17.63 -7.41
N CYS A 133 -24.38 18.00 -7.90
CA CYS A 133 -23.13 17.50 -7.35
C CYS A 133 -22.73 18.32 -6.12
N LYS A 134 -22.77 17.69 -4.95
CA LYS A 134 -22.34 18.32 -3.71
C LYS A 134 -20.84 18.63 -3.78
N LYS A 135 -20.50 19.87 -3.44
CA LYS A 135 -19.12 20.34 -3.37
C LYS A 135 -18.47 19.80 -2.08
N GLU A 136 -17.21 19.41 -2.20
CA GLU A 136 -16.41 18.98 -1.06
C GLU A 136 -16.14 20.17 -0.12
N MET A 137 -16.24 19.91 1.19
CA MET A 137 -15.97 20.92 2.21
C MET A 137 -14.48 21.27 2.25
N LEU A 138 -14.17 22.55 2.42
CA LEU A 138 -12.78 22.98 2.59
C LEU A 138 -12.25 22.49 3.94
N GLY A 139 -11.16 21.71 3.91
CA GLY A 139 -10.59 21.11 5.12
C GLY A 139 -11.29 19.82 5.58
N ASP A 140 -12.05 19.17 4.70
CA ASP A 140 -12.71 17.87 4.93
C ASP A 140 -11.80 16.84 5.63
N ILE A 141 -10.55 16.69 5.18
CA ILE A 141 -9.58 15.76 5.79
C ILE A 141 -9.29 16.09 7.24
N ARG A 142 -9.18 17.37 7.59
CA ARG A 142 -8.93 17.78 8.98
C ARG A 142 -10.13 17.41 9.85
N MET A 143 -11.36 17.70 9.39
CA MET A 143 -12.58 17.35 10.12
C MET A 143 -12.71 15.84 10.31
N LEU A 144 -12.40 15.05 9.27
CA LEU A 144 -12.40 13.58 9.34
C LEU A 144 -11.36 13.04 10.34
N GLN A 145 -10.19 13.66 10.43
CA GLN A 145 -9.15 13.28 11.38
C GLN A 145 -9.51 13.65 12.83
N GLU A 146 -10.10 14.83 13.05
CA GLU A 146 -10.62 15.25 14.35
C GLU A 146 -11.75 14.31 14.80
N LYS A 147 -12.71 14.00 13.92
CA LYS A 147 -13.78 13.04 14.20
C LYS A 147 -13.23 11.64 14.47
N ALA A 148 -12.19 11.21 13.75
CA ALA A 148 -11.59 9.91 13.98
C ALA A 148 -11.00 9.78 15.39
N ALA A 149 -10.34 10.83 15.89
CA ALA A 149 -9.81 10.85 17.26
C ALA A 149 -10.92 10.74 18.31
N GLU A 150 -12.06 11.39 18.09
CA GLU A 150 -13.24 11.28 18.97
C GLU A 150 -13.83 9.85 18.96
N LEU A 151 -13.95 9.24 17.78
CA LEU A 151 -14.49 7.88 17.62
C LEU A 151 -13.55 6.83 18.21
N GLU A 152 -12.23 7.05 18.15
CA GLU A 152 -11.28 6.17 18.85
C GLU A 152 -11.54 6.13 20.34
N GLU A 153 -11.75 7.29 20.96
CA GLU A 153 -12.08 7.38 22.38
C GLU A 153 -13.44 6.76 22.70
N LYS A 154 -14.46 7.03 21.87
CA LYS A 154 -15.82 6.49 22.03
C LYS A 154 -15.85 4.96 22.03
N TYR A 155 -15.08 4.32 21.15
CA TYR A 155 -15.08 2.87 20.98
C TYR A 155 -13.91 2.15 21.66
N GLY A 156 -13.11 2.86 22.46
CA GLY A 156 -11.94 2.27 23.14
C GLY A 156 -10.85 1.78 22.18
N LEU A 157 -10.77 2.37 20.99
CA LEU A 157 -9.74 2.07 20.00
C LEU A 157 -8.42 2.78 20.37
N LYS A 158 -7.31 2.24 19.89
CA LYS A 158 -5.97 2.78 20.05
C LYS A 158 -5.87 4.16 19.40
N LYS A 159 -5.37 5.11 20.19
CA LYS A 159 -5.14 6.48 19.72
C LYS A 159 -4.08 6.51 18.62
N THR A 160 -4.44 7.06 17.46
CA THR A 160 -3.50 7.19 16.33
C THR A 160 -3.04 8.63 16.12
N ASN A 161 -2.01 8.82 15.28
CA ASN A 161 -1.49 10.14 15.00
C ASN A 161 -2.37 10.87 13.96
N HIS A 162 -3.34 11.64 14.44
CA HIS A 162 -4.30 12.41 13.63
C HIS A 162 -3.77 13.77 13.14
N VAL A 163 -2.68 14.26 13.72
CA VAL A 163 -2.10 15.55 13.33
C VAL A 163 -1.11 15.31 12.20
N PRO A 164 -1.31 15.90 11.00
CA PRO A 164 -0.25 15.94 10.01
C PRO A 164 0.88 16.79 10.59
N GLN A 165 1.92 16.13 11.09
CA GLN A 165 3.12 16.85 11.50
C GLN A 165 3.64 17.60 10.28
N ASN A 166 3.69 18.93 10.41
CA ASN A 166 4.29 19.77 9.40
C ASN A 166 5.77 19.38 9.25
N ARG A 167 6.16 19.14 7.99
CA ARG A 167 7.51 18.98 7.43
C ARG A 167 7.96 17.55 7.16
N ASP A 168 8.86 17.49 6.17
CA ASP A 168 9.11 16.45 5.19
C ASP A 168 9.58 15.03 5.62
N PRO A 169 10.05 14.70 6.84
CA PRO A 169 10.61 13.37 7.12
C PRO A 169 9.62 12.20 7.08
N VAL A 170 8.38 12.38 7.53
CA VAL A 170 7.38 11.28 7.62
C VAL A 170 6.89 10.88 6.23
N LYS A 171 6.58 11.86 5.35
CA LYS A 171 6.22 11.58 3.95
C LYS A 171 7.36 10.95 3.17
N ILE A 172 8.61 11.31 3.48
CA ILE A 172 9.79 10.68 2.89
C ILE A 172 9.87 9.22 3.34
N LYS A 173 9.77 8.94 4.65
CA LYS A 173 9.75 7.57 5.17
C LYS A 173 8.60 6.74 4.60
N ASP A 174 7.38 7.28 4.51
CA ASP A 174 6.24 6.59 3.89
C ASP A 174 6.52 6.22 2.43
N LYS A 175 7.14 7.13 1.66
CA LYS A 175 7.57 6.86 0.28
C LYS A 175 8.69 5.82 0.22
N GLU A 176 9.66 5.85 1.12
CA GLU A 176 10.73 4.84 1.21
C GLU A 176 10.17 3.45 1.55
N ILE A 177 9.20 3.40 2.47
CA ILE A 177 8.46 2.20 2.83
C ILE A 177 7.74 1.67 1.59
N HIS A 178 7.00 2.51 0.87
CA HIS A 178 6.23 2.09 -0.30
C HIS A 178 7.10 1.71 -1.52
N THR A 179 8.22 2.41 -1.76
CA THR A 179 9.04 2.24 -2.97
C THR A 179 10.22 1.30 -2.79
N GLY A 180 10.65 1.02 -1.56
CA GLY A 180 11.86 0.21 -1.32
C GLY A 180 13.16 0.93 -1.68
N VAL A 181 13.10 2.23 -1.98
CA VAL A 181 14.26 3.06 -2.30
C VAL A 181 14.44 4.04 -1.16
N LYS A 182 15.60 3.98 -0.48
CA LYS A 182 15.99 4.99 0.51
C LYS A 182 16.06 6.35 -0.17
N SER A 183 15.52 7.39 0.45
CA SER A 183 15.70 8.76 -0.02
C SER A 183 17.15 9.18 0.18
N PHE A 184 17.51 10.24 -0.53
CA PHE A 184 18.83 10.84 -0.39
C PHE A 184 19.11 11.27 1.06
N LEU A 185 18.10 11.78 1.77
CA LEU A 185 18.20 12.18 3.18
C LEU A 185 18.55 11.00 4.09
N THR A 186 17.77 9.91 4.01
CA THR A 186 17.97 8.73 4.88
C THR A 186 19.31 8.06 4.61
N TRP A 187 19.71 7.96 3.33
CA TRP A 187 21.02 7.40 3.00
C TRP A 187 22.17 8.21 3.58
N ILE A 188 22.13 9.55 3.51
CA ILE A 188 23.16 10.40 4.14
C ILE A 188 23.22 10.13 5.65
N LYS A 189 22.05 10.02 6.32
CA LYS A 189 21.97 9.77 7.77
C LYS A 189 22.57 8.43 8.19
N GLU A 190 22.41 7.39 7.38
CA GLU A 190 22.89 6.05 7.73
C GLU A 190 24.33 5.79 7.28
N SER A 191 24.73 6.33 6.12
CA SER A 191 26.02 6.02 5.52
C SER A 191 27.11 7.02 5.87
N ALA A 192 26.80 8.32 5.91
CA ALA A 192 27.81 9.38 6.02
C ALA A 192 27.79 10.13 7.35
N LEU A 193 26.62 10.23 7.99
CA LEU A 193 26.42 11.16 9.11
C LEU A 193 27.32 10.89 10.31
N GLN A 194 27.53 9.63 10.69
CA GLN A 194 28.36 9.34 11.87
C GLN A 194 29.80 9.86 11.69
N GLU A 195 30.42 9.54 10.54
CA GLU A 195 31.77 10.01 10.21
C GLU A 195 31.83 11.54 10.12
N ILE A 196 30.83 12.17 9.48
CA ILE A 196 30.73 13.63 9.42
C ILE A 196 30.62 14.23 10.83
N LYS A 197 29.85 13.63 11.73
CA LYS A 197 29.71 14.10 13.11
C LYS A 197 30.98 13.92 13.92
N ASP A 198 31.73 12.85 13.67
CA ASP A 198 33.01 12.64 14.35
C ASP A 198 34.02 13.71 13.93
N VAL A 199 34.06 14.09 12.65
CA VAL A 199 34.85 15.24 12.17
C VAL A 199 34.35 16.57 12.74
N ILE A 200 33.04 16.75 12.90
CA ILE A 200 32.44 17.90 13.61
C ILE A 200 32.53 17.73 15.14
N LYS A 201 33.24 16.76 15.70
CA LYS A 201 33.52 16.73 17.14
C LYS A 201 34.99 16.97 17.42
N ASP A 202 35.86 16.51 16.54
CA ASP A 202 37.30 16.75 16.62
C ASP A 202 37.66 18.25 16.60
N GLU A 203 38.28 18.73 17.69
CA GLU A 203 38.69 20.12 17.88
C GLU A 203 39.77 20.56 16.89
N ASN A 204 40.55 19.62 16.35
CA ASN A 204 41.60 19.89 15.37
C ASN A 204 41.11 19.83 13.91
N ALA A 205 39.84 19.51 13.68
CA ALA A 205 39.31 19.38 12.33
C ALA A 205 39.28 20.73 11.60
N SER A 206 39.72 20.71 10.34
CA SER A 206 39.64 21.86 9.44
C SER A 206 38.41 21.77 8.52
N LEU A 207 38.05 22.89 7.87
CA LEU A 207 37.01 22.90 6.84
C LEU A 207 37.31 21.92 5.69
N GLU A 208 38.58 21.76 5.35
CA GLU A 208 39.05 20.80 4.34
C GLU A 208 38.75 19.36 4.78
N THR A 209 39.02 19.02 6.05
CA THR A 209 38.74 17.70 6.62
C THR A 209 37.24 17.38 6.59
N LEU A 210 36.40 18.38 6.90
CA LEU A 210 34.96 18.25 6.76
C LEU A 210 34.55 18.00 5.30
N GLN A 211 35.05 18.78 4.34
CA GLN A 211 34.72 18.58 2.93
C GLN A 211 35.23 17.24 2.38
N LYS A 212 36.36 16.72 2.87
CA LYS A 212 36.87 15.37 2.57
C LYS A 212 35.90 14.29 3.04
N SER A 213 35.35 14.44 4.25
CA SER A 213 34.33 13.52 4.75
C SER A 213 33.10 13.48 3.86
N PHE A 214 32.65 14.60 3.29
CA PHE A 214 31.58 14.61 2.28
C PHE A 214 32.02 13.95 0.96
N ASN A 215 33.23 14.23 0.50
CA ASN A 215 33.76 13.73 -0.78
C ASN A 215 33.80 12.19 -0.83
N LYS A 216 34.15 11.52 0.29
CA LYS A 216 34.13 10.04 0.40
C LYS A 216 32.78 9.42 -0.02
N TYR A 217 31.69 10.16 0.13
CA TYR A 217 30.32 9.72 -0.17
C TYR A 217 29.77 10.30 -1.49
N ASN A 218 30.62 10.88 -2.35
CA ASN A 218 30.21 11.66 -3.53
C ASN A 218 29.30 12.86 -3.19
N LEU A 219 29.41 13.37 -1.96
CA LEU A 219 28.65 14.50 -1.47
C LEU A 219 29.48 15.77 -1.53
N GLU A 220 28.79 16.88 -1.60
CA GLU A 220 29.38 18.19 -1.41
C GLU A 220 28.42 19.08 -0.63
N LEU A 221 28.97 20.03 0.11
CA LEU A 221 28.22 21.03 0.84
C LEU A 221 28.22 22.33 0.03
N ARG A 222 27.04 22.87 -0.27
CA ARG A 222 26.86 24.09 -1.08
C ARG A 222 25.95 25.09 -0.39
N GLU A 223 26.20 26.36 -0.66
CA GLU A 223 25.29 27.44 -0.25
C GLU A 223 24.05 27.48 -1.16
N ARG A 224 22.86 27.61 -0.55
CA ARG A 224 21.62 27.82 -1.28
C ARG A 224 20.65 28.67 -0.46
N GLY A 225 20.36 29.88 -0.96
CA GLY A 225 19.55 30.86 -0.24
C GLY A 225 20.20 31.24 1.10
N ALA A 226 19.41 31.26 2.18
CA ALA A 226 19.89 31.61 3.52
C ALA A 226 20.62 30.47 4.27
N GLY A 227 20.84 29.30 3.64
CA GLY A 227 21.39 28.13 4.33
C GLY A 227 22.34 27.29 3.48
N LEU A 228 22.58 26.06 3.96
CA LEU A 228 23.43 25.06 3.30
C LEU A 228 22.60 23.86 2.85
N VAL A 229 23.02 23.28 1.73
CA VAL A 229 22.50 22.02 1.19
C VAL A 229 23.64 21.03 0.99
N ILE A 230 23.35 19.76 1.22
CA ILE A 230 24.23 18.65 0.84
C ILE A 230 23.72 18.14 -0.50
N SER A 231 24.57 18.19 -1.53
CA SER A 231 24.24 17.72 -2.88
C SER A 231 25.09 16.52 -3.30
N ASP A 232 24.52 15.71 -4.18
CA ASP A 232 25.26 14.69 -4.92
C ASP A 232 26.03 15.38 -6.06
N LYS A 233 27.32 15.04 -6.26
CA LYS A 233 28.14 15.68 -7.29
C LYS A 233 27.77 15.23 -8.71
N SER A 234 27.20 14.04 -8.87
CA SER A 234 26.89 13.41 -10.16
C SER A 234 25.43 13.56 -10.57
N ARG A 235 24.53 13.75 -9.59
CA ARG A 235 23.07 13.83 -9.79
C ARG A 235 22.54 15.19 -9.34
N ALA A 236 21.46 15.64 -9.97
CA ALA A 236 20.73 16.84 -9.53
C ALA A 236 19.88 16.57 -8.27
N LEU A 237 20.49 16.05 -7.20
CA LEU A 237 19.87 15.72 -5.92
C LEU A 237 20.51 16.55 -4.81
N TYR A 238 19.69 17.10 -3.93
CA TYR A 238 20.16 17.82 -2.75
C TYR A 238 19.16 17.72 -1.60
N VAL A 239 19.67 17.84 -0.37
CA VAL A 239 18.87 17.99 0.85
C VAL A 239 19.37 19.17 1.65
N LYS A 240 18.50 19.80 2.42
CA LYS A 240 18.91 20.86 3.34
C LYS A 240 19.80 20.26 4.43
N ALA A 241 20.96 20.86 4.67
CA ALA A 241 21.96 20.31 5.58
C ALA A 241 21.44 20.17 7.03
N SER A 242 20.64 21.14 7.49
CA SER A 242 20.01 21.10 8.82
C SER A 242 19.01 19.96 9.03
N ASP A 243 18.45 19.41 7.95
CA ASP A 243 17.47 18.31 8.03
C ASP A 243 18.19 16.95 8.19
N VAL A 244 19.46 16.90 7.77
CA VAL A 244 20.38 15.80 8.07
C VAL A 244 20.77 15.88 9.55
N ASP A 245 21.35 17.00 9.98
CA ASP A 245 21.71 17.24 11.39
C ASP A 245 21.75 18.75 11.69
N ARG A 246 21.38 19.15 12.91
CA ARG A 246 21.38 20.56 13.34
C ARG A 246 22.79 21.17 13.34
N ASP A 247 23.81 20.36 13.60
CA ASP A 247 25.22 20.78 13.61
C ASP A 247 25.71 21.17 12.21
N LEU A 248 25.04 20.70 11.16
CA LEU A 248 25.31 21.04 9.76
C LEU A 248 24.61 22.32 9.28
N SER A 249 23.98 23.07 10.19
CA SER A 249 23.41 24.37 9.85
C SER A 249 24.50 25.39 9.51
N LYS A 250 24.20 26.33 8.60
CA LYS A 250 25.13 27.38 8.16
C LYS A 250 25.76 28.12 9.34
N ASN A 251 24.96 28.52 10.32
CA ASN A 251 25.43 29.26 11.49
C ASN A 251 26.37 28.43 12.38
N ASN A 252 26.09 27.13 12.57
CA ASN A 252 26.94 26.27 13.40
C ASN A 252 28.28 25.99 12.72
N LEU A 253 28.26 25.71 11.41
CA LEU A 253 29.49 25.48 10.65
C LEU A 253 30.34 26.74 10.52
N ILE A 254 29.75 27.92 10.35
CA ILE A 254 30.49 29.19 10.33
C ILE A 254 31.12 29.48 11.69
N LYS A 255 30.39 29.25 12.79
CA LYS A 255 30.93 29.41 14.15
C LYS A 255 32.14 28.53 14.42
N ARG A 256 32.17 27.33 13.83
CA ARG A 256 33.24 26.35 14.04
C ARG A 256 34.42 26.52 13.10
N PHE A 257 34.15 26.62 11.80
CA PHE A 257 35.17 26.54 10.76
C PHE A 257 35.40 27.88 10.01
N GLY A 258 34.69 28.94 10.39
CA GLY A 258 34.78 30.25 9.74
C GLY A 258 34.04 30.30 8.40
N THR A 259 34.50 31.16 7.50
CA THR A 259 33.86 31.37 6.19
C THR A 259 33.90 30.11 5.35
N PHE A 260 32.76 29.76 4.75
CA PHE A 260 32.63 28.57 3.93
C PHE A 260 33.21 28.81 2.53
N THR A 261 34.41 28.31 2.28
CA THR A 261 35.06 28.37 0.97
C THR A 261 34.95 27.03 0.26
N LYS A 262 34.58 27.03 -1.03
CA LYS A 262 34.55 25.80 -1.84
C LYS A 262 35.98 25.33 -2.11
N ILE A 263 36.33 24.13 -1.67
CA ILE A 263 37.63 23.50 -1.96
C ILE A 263 37.39 22.38 -2.98
N SER A 264 38.26 22.28 -3.98
CA SER A 264 38.27 21.13 -4.89
C SER A 264 39.08 20.01 -4.25
N ILE A 265 38.44 18.87 -4.01
CA ILE A 265 39.07 17.71 -3.37
C ILE A 265 39.12 16.59 -4.42
N ASP A 266 40.34 16.12 -4.68
CA ASP A 266 40.63 15.05 -5.64
C ASP A 266 40.97 13.75 -4.90
N GLU A 267 40.08 13.34 -3.98
CA GLU A 267 40.18 12.10 -3.23
C GLU A 267 39.18 11.06 -3.76
N PRO A 268 39.50 9.76 -3.68
CA PRO A 268 38.65 8.70 -4.20
C PRO A 268 37.30 8.64 -3.47
N ILE A 269 36.23 8.52 -4.25
CA ILE A 269 34.87 8.26 -3.77
C ILE A 269 34.83 6.81 -3.24
N MET A 270 34.54 6.63 -1.96
CA MET A 270 34.39 5.31 -1.36
C MET A 270 33.02 4.69 -1.64
N THR A 271 31.96 5.49 -1.59
CA THR A 271 30.58 5.05 -1.84
C THR A 271 29.74 6.20 -2.36
N GLN A 272 28.59 5.93 -2.96
CA GLN A 272 27.72 6.96 -3.54
C GLN A 272 26.24 6.62 -3.40
N PHE A 273 25.38 7.64 -3.44
CA PHE A 273 23.95 7.41 -3.32
C PHE A 273 23.42 6.61 -4.52
N GLY A 274 22.68 5.54 -4.23
CA GLY A 274 22.06 4.68 -5.25
C GLY A 274 22.94 3.56 -5.80
N THR A 275 24.18 3.38 -5.33
CA THR A 275 24.87 2.08 -5.43
C THR A 275 24.26 1.12 -4.43
N LYS A 276 23.10 0.55 -4.78
CA LYS A 276 22.62 -0.67 -4.14
C LYS A 276 23.51 -1.81 -4.62
N SER A 277 24.55 -2.14 -3.86
CA SER A 277 25.35 -3.35 -4.08
C SER A 277 24.57 -4.56 -3.57
N SER A 278 23.53 -4.95 -4.29
CA SER A 278 22.95 -6.29 -4.13
C SER A 278 22.72 -6.89 -5.52
N SER A 279 23.03 -8.17 -5.66
CA SER A 279 22.73 -8.97 -6.85
C SER A 279 21.26 -8.82 -7.27
N LEU A 280 20.35 -8.79 -6.28
CA LEU A 280 18.91 -8.61 -6.47
C LEU A 280 18.53 -7.28 -7.14
N TRP A 281 19.23 -6.18 -6.85
CA TRP A 281 18.95 -4.90 -7.51
C TRP A 281 19.43 -4.91 -8.96
N ALA A 282 20.56 -5.55 -9.25
CA ALA A 282 21.04 -5.73 -10.61
C ALA A 282 20.07 -6.57 -11.43
N GLU A 283 19.63 -7.71 -10.87
CA GLU A 283 18.61 -8.59 -11.48
C GLU A 283 17.31 -7.82 -11.75
N TYR A 284 16.79 -7.09 -10.77
CA TYR A 284 15.59 -6.27 -10.92
C TYR A 284 15.71 -5.27 -12.08
N LYS A 285 16.84 -4.56 -12.20
CA LYS A 285 17.04 -3.59 -13.29
C LYS A 285 17.00 -4.26 -14.65
N THR A 286 17.63 -5.42 -14.80
CA THR A 286 17.63 -6.19 -16.06
C THR A 286 16.20 -6.58 -16.44
N ILE A 287 15.46 -7.20 -15.51
CA ILE A 287 14.06 -7.62 -15.75
C ILE A 287 13.18 -6.42 -16.09
N MET A 288 13.31 -5.29 -15.39
CA MET A 288 12.50 -4.10 -15.67
C MET A 288 12.83 -3.50 -17.04
N HIS A 289 14.10 -3.50 -17.44
CA HIS A 289 14.51 -3.01 -18.75
C HIS A 289 13.95 -3.89 -19.87
N GLU A 290 14.04 -5.21 -19.73
CA GLU A 290 13.45 -6.18 -20.67
C GLU A 290 11.93 -6.01 -20.78
N ARG A 291 11.23 -5.90 -19.65
CA ARG A 291 9.77 -5.66 -19.63
C ARG A 291 9.40 -4.35 -20.29
N GLN A 292 10.14 -3.27 -20.01
CA GLN A 292 9.88 -1.96 -20.62
C GLN A 292 10.07 -2.00 -22.15
N THR A 293 11.11 -2.70 -22.60
CA THR A 293 11.41 -2.87 -24.03
C THR A 293 10.32 -3.70 -24.71
N SER A 294 9.98 -4.86 -24.15
CA SER A 294 8.92 -5.73 -24.65
C SER A 294 7.55 -5.04 -24.66
N GLN A 295 7.24 -4.27 -23.63
CA GLN A 295 5.99 -3.51 -23.57
C GLN A 295 5.89 -2.49 -24.70
N LYS A 296 6.96 -1.77 -24.98
CA LYS A 296 7.01 -0.78 -26.06
C LYS A 296 6.78 -1.47 -27.41
N GLU A 297 7.53 -2.53 -27.70
CA GLU A 297 7.43 -3.28 -28.95
C GLU A 297 6.02 -3.84 -29.18
N LEU A 298 5.42 -4.46 -28.15
CA LEU A 298 4.07 -5.02 -28.23
C LEU A 298 3.01 -3.93 -28.41
N LEU A 299 3.16 -2.77 -27.78
CA LEU A 299 2.23 -1.64 -27.95
C LEU A 299 2.35 -1.01 -29.35
N ASP A 300 3.55 -0.95 -29.92
CA ASP A 300 3.78 -0.46 -31.27
C ASP A 300 3.13 -1.42 -32.29
N GLN A 301 3.32 -2.73 -32.13
CA GLN A 301 2.66 -3.77 -32.95
C GLN A 301 1.13 -3.70 -32.81
N TYR A 302 0.61 -3.58 -31.58
CA TYR A 302 -0.81 -3.41 -31.32
C TYR A 302 -1.38 -2.16 -31.99
N SER A 303 -0.66 -1.03 -31.96
CA SER A 303 -1.09 0.22 -32.58
C SER A 303 -1.26 0.06 -34.09
N HIS A 304 -0.30 -0.59 -34.75
CA HIS A 304 -0.35 -0.87 -36.19
C HIS A 304 -1.52 -1.81 -36.50
N LYS A 305 -1.61 -2.95 -35.80
CA LYS A 305 -2.69 -3.94 -35.97
C LYS A 305 -4.07 -3.33 -35.77
N SER A 306 -4.27 -2.54 -34.72
CA SER A 306 -5.54 -1.89 -34.41
C SER A 306 -5.93 -0.90 -35.52
N LYS A 307 -5.00 -0.07 -35.98
CA LYS A 307 -5.25 0.88 -37.07
C LYS A 307 -5.62 0.18 -38.37
N THR A 308 -4.91 -0.90 -38.71
CA THR A 308 -5.20 -1.71 -39.90
C THR A 308 -6.59 -2.34 -39.80
N ALA A 309 -6.92 -3.03 -38.70
CA ALA A 309 -8.21 -3.69 -38.52
C ALA A 309 -9.40 -2.71 -38.59
N PHE A 310 -9.28 -1.52 -37.98
CA PHE A 310 -10.33 -0.49 -38.11
C PHE A 310 -10.45 0.06 -39.54
N THR A 311 -9.34 0.18 -40.27
CA THR A 311 -9.34 0.65 -41.66
C THR A 311 -9.96 -0.39 -42.58
N GLU A 312 -9.60 -1.66 -42.43
CA GLU A 312 -10.18 -2.79 -43.18
C GLU A 312 -11.68 -2.90 -42.94
N LEU A 313 -12.13 -2.86 -41.68
CA LEU A 313 -13.56 -2.88 -41.35
C LEU A 313 -14.31 -1.67 -41.95
N LYS A 314 -13.70 -0.48 -41.92
CA LYS A 314 -14.29 0.71 -42.53
C LYS A 314 -14.42 0.55 -44.05
N ASN A 315 -13.41 -0.02 -44.70
CA ASN A 315 -13.39 -0.23 -46.14
C ASN A 315 -14.40 -1.30 -46.58
N ASP A 316 -14.51 -2.42 -45.87
CA ASP A 316 -15.52 -3.47 -46.13
C ASP A 316 -16.95 -2.90 -46.15
N TYR A 317 -17.33 -2.12 -45.12
CA TYR A 317 -18.65 -1.49 -45.11
C TYR A 317 -18.81 -0.37 -46.16
N ALA A 318 -17.73 0.32 -46.54
CA ALA A 318 -17.78 1.29 -47.63
C ALA A 318 -18.03 0.60 -48.98
N GLU A 319 -17.40 -0.55 -49.23
CA GLU A 319 -17.59 -1.37 -50.42
C GLU A 319 -19.01 -1.94 -50.48
N ARG A 320 -19.53 -2.50 -49.38
CA ARG A 320 -20.92 -2.98 -49.30
C ARG A 320 -21.92 -1.86 -49.61
N ARG A 321 -21.69 -0.65 -49.10
CA ARG A 321 -22.52 0.52 -49.41
C ARG A 321 -22.41 0.94 -50.87
N ALA A 322 -21.23 0.86 -51.48
CA ALA A 322 -21.03 1.17 -52.89
C ALA A 322 -21.80 0.20 -53.79
N LEU A 323 -21.82 -1.10 -53.46
CA LEU A 323 -22.61 -2.12 -54.17
C LEU A 323 -24.12 -1.83 -54.12
N VAL A 324 -24.66 -1.51 -52.94
CA VAL A 324 -26.08 -1.13 -52.78
C VAL A 324 -26.40 0.15 -53.55
N LYS A 325 -25.45 1.10 -53.60
CA LYS A 325 -25.62 2.35 -54.33
C LYS A 325 -25.70 2.10 -55.84
N SER A 326 -24.79 1.27 -56.38
CA SER A 326 -24.66 1.01 -57.82
C SER A 326 -25.70 0.03 -58.38
N ASP A 327 -26.41 -0.74 -57.54
CA ASP A 327 -27.42 -1.69 -58.00
C ASP A 327 -28.65 -0.97 -58.62
N PRO A 328 -28.93 -1.16 -59.92
CA PRO A 328 -30.06 -0.54 -60.59
C PRO A 328 -31.40 -1.23 -60.30
N LYS A 329 -31.40 -2.45 -59.76
CA LYS A 329 -32.62 -3.23 -59.46
C LYS A 329 -33.29 -2.81 -58.15
N LEU A 330 -32.57 -2.09 -57.28
CA LEU A 330 -33.08 -1.65 -55.99
C LEU A 330 -33.73 -0.26 -56.09
N ASN A 331 -34.98 -0.15 -55.64
CA ASN A 331 -35.66 1.15 -55.54
C ASN A 331 -35.15 1.97 -54.33
N PRO A 332 -35.41 3.30 -54.26
CA PRO A 332 -34.89 4.17 -53.20
C PRO A 332 -35.32 3.76 -51.78
N TYR A 333 -36.52 3.20 -51.60
CA TYR A 333 -37.04 2.77 -50.31
C TYR A 333 -36.26 1.55 -49.78
N VAL A 334 -36.05 0.54 -50.64
CA VAL A 334 -35.27 -0.66 -50.28
C VAL A 334 -33.81 -0.29 -50.00
N LYS A 335 -33.19 0.60 -50.79
CA LYS A 335 -31.82 1.08 -50.52
C LYS A 335 -31.71 1.73 -49.14
N ARG A 336 -32.70 2.53 -48.73
CA ARG A 336 -32.73 3.16 -47.38
C ARG A 336 -32.76 2.11 -46.27
N GLU A 337 -33.56 1.07 -46.43
CA GLU A 337 -33.68 0.02 -45.42
C GLU A 337 -32.39 -0.82 -45.32
N VAL A 338 -31.78 -1.17 -46.45
CA VAL A 338 -30.48 -1.84 -46.49
C VAL A 338 -29.39 -0.98 -45.83
N TYR A 339 -29.37 0.34 -46.07
CA TYR A 339 -28.43 1.22 -45.37
C TYR A 339 -28.66 1.27 -43.85
N ARG A 340 -29.91 1.20 -43.38
CA ARG A 340 -30.24 1.15 -41.95
C ARG A 340 -29.66 -0.12 -41.32
N LEU A 341 -29.86 -1.27 -41.96
CA LEU A 341 -29.31 -2.55 -41.52
C LEU A 341 -27.78 -2.54 -41.52
N LEU A 342 -27.15 -2.11 -42.62
CA LEU A 342 -25.69 -2.00 -42.71
C LEU A 342 -25.10 -1.08 -41.64
N ASN A 343 -25.75 0.04 -41.31
CA ASN A 343 -25.29 0.92 -40.23
C ASN A 343 -25.38 0.24 -38.86
N GLY A 344 -26.44 -0.54 -38.61
CA GLY A 344 -26.60 -1.31 -37.38
C GLY A 344 -25.56 -2.42 -37.24
N GLU A 345 -25.33 -3.19 -38.31
CA GLU A 345 -24.28 -4.21 -38.40
C GLU A 345 -22.88 -3.60 -38.22
N GLN A 346 -22.61 -2.47 -38.89
CA GLN A 346 -21.35 -1.75 -38.74
C GLN A 346 -21.13 -1.33 -37.29
N ALA A 347 -22.12 -0.71 -36.65
CA ALA A 347 -22.01 -0.29 -35.26
C ALA A 347 -21.72 -1.48 -34.31
N LYS A 348 -22.36 -2.64 -34.55
CA LYS A 348 -22.12 -3.87 -33.80
C LYS A 348 -20.70 -4.41 -34.03
N ALA A 349 -20.27 -4.53 -35.27
CA ALA A 349 -18.94 -5.02 -35.63
C ALA A 349 -17.82 -4.11 -35.09
N PHE A 350 -17.99 -2.79 -35.14
CA PHE A 350 -17.05 -1.84 -34.53
C PHE A 350 -16.97 -2.01 -33.00
N LYS A 351 -18.10 -2.28 -32.34
CA LYS A 351 -18.15 -2.54 -30.90
C LYS A 351 -17.41 -3.83 -30.54
N GLU A 352 -17.66 -4.91 -31.28
CA GLU A 352 -17.00 -6.21 -31.09
C GLU A 352 -15.50 -6.13 -31.32
N LEU A 353 -15.07 -5.49 -32.42
CA LEU A 353 -13.64 -5.26 -32.70
C LEU A 353 -12.97 -4.46 -31.58
N LYS A 354 -13.65 -3.42 -31.07
CA LYS A 354 -13.14 -2.63 -29.96
C LYS A 354 -13.00 -3.44 -28.67
N ILE A 355 -13.93 -4.34 -28.38
CA ILE A 355 -13.84 -5.25 -27.22
C ILE A 355 -12.62 -6.14 -27.36
N MET A 356 -12.48 -6.86 -28.48
CA MET A 356 -11.34 -7.76 -28.72
C MET A 356 -9.99 -7.04 -28.63
N LEU A 357 -9.86 -5.86 -29.25
CA LEU A 357 -8.63 -5.07 -29.19
C LEU A 357 -8.33 -4.56 -27.77
N ASN A 358 -9.35 -4.19 -27.01
CA ASN A 358 -9.15 -3.79 -25.61
C ASN A 358 -8.67 -4.97 -24.75
N GLU A 359 -9.18 -6.17 -24.97
CA GLU A 359 -8.74 -7.40 -24.28
C GLU A 359 -7.29 -7.74 -24.62
N GLU A 360 -6.89 -7.65 -25.90
CA GLU A 360 -5.51 -7.84 -26.34
C GLU A 360 -4.58 -6.81 -25.67
N ARG A 361 -4.97 -5.53 -25.67
CA ARG A 361 -4.22 -4.46 -25.01
C ARG A 361 -4.11 -4.68 -23.50
N ALA A 362 -5.17 -5.14 -22.86
CA ALA A 362 -5.17 -5.48 -21.44
C ALA A 362 -4.19 -6.61 -21.15
N THR A 363 -4.14 -7.63 -22.01
CA THR A 363 -3.20 -8.77 -21.91
C THR A 363 -1.74 -8.31 -22.01
N ILE A 364 -1.43 -7.43 -22.98
CA ILE A 364 -0.08 -6.82 -23.12
C ILE A 364 0.29 -6.07 -21.83
N SER A 365 -0.64 -5.29 -21.29
CA SER A 365 -0.43 -4.52 -20.06
C SER A 365 -0.28 -5.39 -18.81
N GLN A 366 -0.97 -6.53 -18.74
CA GLN A 366 -0.91 -7.45 -17.62
C GLN A 366 0.42 -8.21 -17.62
N LYS A 367 0.83 -8.74 -18.78
CA LYS A 367 2.08 -9.50 -18.93
C LYS A 367 3.31 -8.65 -18.65
N ASN A 368 3.30 -7.39 -19.11
CA ASN A 368 4.41 -6.45 -18.93
C ASN A 368 4.10 -5.37 -17.90
N ARG A 369 3.35 -5.73 -16.84
CA ARG A 369 3.03 -4.78 -15.78
C ARG A 369 4.31 -4.31 -15.10
N TYR A 370 4.45 -2.99 -14.93
CA TYR A 370 5.50 -2.42 -14.12
C TYR A 370 5.40 -2.98 -12.70
N GLN A 371 6.53 -3.49 -12.20
CA GLN A 371 6.65 -4.04 -10.86
C GLN A 371 7.59 -3.15 -10.07
N THR A 372 7.21 -2.76 -8.86
CA THR A 372 8.12 -2.01 -8.00
C THR A 372 9.22 -2.93 -7.47
N TYR A 373 10.33 -2.36 -7.00
CA TYR A 373 11.39 -3.17 -6.36
C TYR A 373 10.86 -3.92 -5.14
N THR A 374 9.96 -3.31 -4.37
CA THR A 374 9.30 -3.97 -3.23
C THR A 374 8.48 -5.17 -3.69
N ASP A 375 7.68 -5.04 -4.74
CA ASP A 375 6.89 -6.15 -5.27
C ASP A 375 7.79 -7.25 -5.84
N PHE A 376 8.91 -6.89 -6.47
CA PHE A 376 9.92 -7.86 -6.91
C PHE A 376 10.54 -8.61 -5.74
N LEU A 377 10.86 -7.92 -4.64
CA LEU A 377 11.35 -8.57 -3.43
C LEU A 377 10.29 -9.50 -2.83
N ILE A 378 9.01 -9.10 -2.80
CA ILE A 378 7.90 -9.96 -2.35
C ILE A 378 7.84 -11.25 -3.17
N ASP A 379 7.90 -11.17 -4.50
CA ASP A 379 7.91 -12.35 -5.37
C ASP A 379 9.13 -13.25 -5.09
N LYS A 380 10.29 -12.64 -4.83
CA LYS A 380 11.51 -13.37 -4.46
C LYS A 380 11.41 -14.02 -3.08
N VAL A 381 10.74 -13.37 -2.12
CA VAL A 381 10.43 -13.96 -0.80
C VAL A 381 9.50 -15.16 -0.97
N ALA A 382 8.47 -15.06 -1.79
CA ALA A 382 7.52 -16.16 -2.03
C ALA A 382 8.20 -17.45 -2.56
N ILE A 383 9.31 -17.32 -3.29
CA ILE A 383 10.10 -18.47 -3.78
C ILE A 383 11.27 -18.85 -2.86
N GLY A 384 11.35 -18.30 -1.63
CA GLY A 384 12.34 -18.68 -0.63
C GLY A 384 13.68 -17.93 -0.68
N ASN A 385 13.77 -16.78 -1.35
CA ASN A 385 15.04 -16.05 -1.44
C ASN A 385 15.39 -15.30 -0.15
N VAL A 386 16.38 -15.80 0.59
CA VAL A 386 16.82 -15.28 1.91
C VAL A 386 17.38 -13.84 1.84
N ASP A 387 18.01 -13.44 0.74
CA ASP A 387 18.54 -12.07 0.61
C ASP A 387 17.41 -11.05 0.37
N ALA A 388 16.33 -11.47 -0.29
CA ALA A 388 15.14 -10.65 -0.47
C ALA A 388 14.44 -10.43 0.88
N VAL A 389 14.37 -11.48 1.72
CA VAL A 389 13.91 -11.42 3.11
C VAL A 389 14.67 -10.35 3.88
N LYS A 390 16.01 -10.48 3.98
CA LYS A 390 16.86 -9.51 4.71
C LYS A 390 16.70 -8.08 4.22
N THR A 391 16.48 -7.90 2.91
CA THR A 391 16.27 -6.58 2.32
C THR A 391 14.91 -5.97 2.69
N LEU A 392 13.87 -6.80 2.77
CA LEU A 392 12.50 -6.39 3.10
C LEU A 392 12.37 -6.06 4.62
N HIS A 393 13.01 -6.83 5.50
CA HIS A 393 12.86 -6.75 6.97
C HIS A 393 13.45 -5.54 7.67
N ARG A 394 14.39 -4.81 7.06
CA ARG A 394 14.94 -3.54 7.61
C ARG A 394 13.89 -2.43 7.86
N LYS A 395 12.60 -2.70 7.62
CA LYS A 395 11.47 -1.78 7.71
C LYS A 395 10.42 -2.15 8.78
N ALA A 396 10.50 -3.31 9.41
CA ALA A 396 9.52 -3.68 10.44
C ALA A 396 9.77 -2.87 11.72
N ILE A 397 8.76 -2.14 12.18
CA ILE A 397 8.78 -1.42 13.46
C ILE A 397 8.16 -2.36 14.49
N ASP A 398 8.94 -2.75 15.51
CA ASP A 398 8.43 -3.47 16.67
C ASP A 398 7.64 -2.48 17.55
N ASP A 399 6.31 -2.65 17.63
CA ASP A 399 5.47 -1.94 18.60
C ASP A 399 5.57 -2.69 19.95
N PRO A 400 6.01 -2.04 21.04
CA PRO A 400 6.17 -2.65 22.35
C PRO A 400 4.86 -3.13 23.00
N ASN A 401 3.69 -2.75 22.47
CA ASN A 401 2.38 -3.12 23.01
C ASN A 401 1.73 -4.31 22.31
N VAL A 402 2.40 -4.95 21.35
CA VAL A 402 1.82 -6.08 20.61
C VAL A 402 2.09 -7.40 21.31
N ASN A 403 1.07 -8.26 21.32
CA ASN A 403 1.14 -9.64 21.76
C ASN A 403 2.03 -10.46 20.82
N ALA A 404 3.22 -10.82 21.29
CA ALA A 404 4.26 -11.37 20.44
C ALA A 404 5.27 -12.28 21.15
N LEU A 405 5.88 -13.15 20.36
CA LEU A 405 7.09 -13.88 20.68
C LEU A 405 8.26 -13.32 19.87
N ILE A 406 9.33 -12.92 20.56
CA ILE A 406 10.47 -12.22 19.96
C ILE A 406 11.73 -13.06 20.14
N LEU A 407 12.44 -13.37 19.05
CA LEU A 407 13.74 -14.03 19.12
C LEU A 407 14.81 -13.07 19.68
N GLN A 408 15.51 -13.49 20.74
CA GLN A 408 16.56 -12.70 21.40
C GLN A 408 17.81 -12.53 20.54
N ASP A 409 18.13 -13.52 19.72
CA ASP A 409 19.32 -13.48 18.86
C ASP A 409 19.06 -12.60 17.63
N GLU A 410 19.58 -11.37 17.68
CA GLU A 410 19.45 -10.39 16.60
C GLU A 410 20.16 -10.81 15.30
N THR A 411 21.02 -11.82 15.34
CA THR A 411 21.75 -12.30 14.16
C THR A 411 21.02 -13.39 13.38
N LYS A 412 19.98 -13.99 13.98
CA LYS A 412 19.20 -15.11 13.41
C LYS A 412 17.83 -14.65 12.91
N GLU A 413 17.83 -13.84 11.86
CA GLU A 413 16.60 -13.52 11.14
C GLU A 413 16.32 -14.59 10.06
N SER A 414 15.18 -15.27 10.15
CA SER A 414 14.67 -16.14 9.09
C SER A 414 13.15 -16.01 8.99
N LEU A 415 12.64 -15.84 7.76
CA LEU A 415 11.21 -15.97 7.50
C LEU A 415 10.83 -17.44 7.38
N PHE A 416 9.68 -17.79 7.94
CA PHE A 416 9.18 -19.14 7.91
C PHE A 416 8.18 -19.32 6.77
N LEU A 417 8.64 -19.58 5.55
CA LEU A 417 7.74 -19.79 4.39
C LEU A 417 7.10 -21.18 4.35
N HIS A 418 7.30 -22.02 5.36
CA HIS A 418 6.68 -23.34 5.40
C HIS A 418 5.18 -23.19 5.63
N ILE A 419 4.46 -23.39 4.54
CA ILE A 419 3.01 -23.43 4.41
C ILE A 419 2.45 -24.43 5.44
N LEU A 420 1.59 -23.96 6.36
CA LEU A 420 0.58 -24.84 6.96
C LEU A 420 -0.18 -25.48 5.77
N PRO A 421 -0.24 -26.81 5.63
CA PRO A 421 -0.73 -27.46 4.42
C PRO A 421 -2.02 -26.83 3.89
N GLY A 422 -1.95 -26.22 2.70
CA GLY A 422 -3.10 -25.62 2.02
C GLY A 422 -3.24 -24.09 2.07
N GLN A 423 -2.38 -23.34 2.77
CA GLN A 423 -2.47 -21.87 2.81
C GLN A 423 -1.37 -21.15 2.02
N LYS A 424 -1.73 -20.12 1.23
CA LYS A 424 -0.74 -19.22 0.59
C LYS A 424 -0.38 -18.09 1.57
N PRO A 425 0.90 -17.93 1.95
CA PRO A 425 1.30 -16.82 2.82
C PRO A 425 1.16 -15.48 2.08
N HIS A 426 0.45 -14.52 2.68
CA HIS A 426 0.42 -13.16 2.18
C HIS A 426 1.66 -12.42 2.70
N VAL A 427 2.40 -11.71 1.84
CA VAL A 427 3.58 -10.92 2.24
C VAL A 427 3.28 -9.43 2.04
N SER A 428 3.36 -8.67 3.13
CA SER A 428 3.19 -7.22 3.07
C SER A 428 4.37 -6.50 2.42
N LYS A 429 4.11 -5.27 1.96
CA LYS A 429 5.14 -4.33 1.48
C LYS A 429 6.21 -3.99 2.54
N SER A 430 5.95 -4.25 3.82
CA SER A 430 6.89 -3.97 4.91
C SER A 430 7.83 -5.11 5.25
N GLY A 431 7.62 -6.35 4.75
CA GLY A 431 8.40 -7.49 5.23
C GLY A 431 7.59 -8.64 5.78
N SER A 432 6.46 -8.31 6.39
CA SER A 432 5.74 -9.22 7.28
C SER A 432 4.94 -10.25 6.49
N ILE A 433 4.97 -11.51 6.93
CA ILE A 433 4.12 -12.59 6.43
C ILE A 433 2.88 -12.73 7.31
N PHE A 434 1.71 -12.99 6.70
CA PHE A 434 0.45 -13.24 7.40
C PHE A 434 0.03 -14.70 7.20
N TYR A 435 -0.35 -15.34 8.31
CA TYR A 435 -1.01 -16.63 8.34
C TYR A 435 -2.41 -16.44 8.92
N LYS A 436 -3.44 -16.86 8.17
CA LYS A 436 -4.83 -16.81 8.63
C LYS A 436 -5.10 -18.07 9.43
N ILE A 437 -5.52 -17.91 10.68
CA ILE A 437 -5.79 -19.01 11.59
C ILE A 437 -7.23 -18.93 12.06
N ASP A 438 -7.78 -20.02 12.59
CA ASP A 438 -9.12 -19.98 13.15
C ASP A 438 -9.17 -19.08 14.39
N GLY A 439 -10.06 -18.08 14.39
CA GLY A 439 -10.14 -17.08 15.46
C GLY A 439 -8.98 -16.07 15.50
N GLY A 440 -8.20 -15.88 14.42
CA GLY A 440 -7.17 -14.83 14.40
C GLY A 440 -6.26 -14.77 13.16
N LYS A 441 -5.15 -14.05 13.32
CA LYS A 441 -4.05 -13.99 12.36
C LYS A 441 -2.70 -13.98 13.08
N ILE A 442 -1.71 -14.65 12.49
CA ILE A 442 -0.31 -14.62 12.92
C ILE A 442 0.48 -13.75 11.96
N ILE A 443 1.28 -12.84 12.48
CA ILE A 443 2.12 -11.94 11.68
C ILE A 443 3.59 -12.23 11.99
N ASP A 444 4.32 -12.69 10.98
CA ASP A 444 5.75 -12.98 11.07
C ASP A 444 6.58 -11.85 10.48
N THR A 445 7.32 -11.15 11.34
CA THR A 445 8.25 -10.09 10.95
C THR A 445 9.72 -10.56 10.92
N GLY A 446 9.96 -11.87 10.79
CA GLY A 446 11.27 -12.50 10.77
C GLY A 446 11.72 -12.87 12.19
N ARG A 447 11.99 -11.85 13.01
CA ARG A 447 12.42 -12.01 14.41
C ARG A 447 11.25 -12.15 15.39
N THR A 448 10.10 -11.59 15.02
CA THR A 448 8.93 -11.50 15.88
C THR A 448 7.75 -12.23 15.24
N LEU A 449 7.10 -13.10 16.01
CA LEU A 449 5.77 -13.62 15.69
C LEU A 449 4.75 -12.87 16.54
N LYS A 450 3.84 -12.14 15.90
CA LYS A 450 2.73 -11.44 16.55
C LYS A 450 1.46 -12.26 16.40
N LEU A 451 0.64 -12.27 17.45
CA LEU A 451 -0.68 -12.89 17.43
C LEU A 451 -1.74 -11.79 17.55
N VAL A 452 -2.62 -11.71 16.56
CA VAL A 452 -3.86 -10.93 16.63
C VAL A 452 -5.01 -11.93 16.67
N TYR A 453 -5.79 -11.94 17.75
CA TYR A 453 -6.70 -13.03 18.04
C TYR A 453 -8.03 -12.53 18.62
N GLU A 454 -9.09 -13.29 18.36
CA GLU A 454 -10.44 -13.10 18.90
C GLU A 454 -10.68 -14.05 20.08
N LYS A 455 -9.77 -14.03 21.06
CA LYS A 455 -9.85 -14.82 22.31
C LYS A 455 -10.11 -16.34 22.13
N SER A 456 -9.61 -16.95 21.05
CA SER A 456 -9.73 -18.40 20.85
C SER A 456 -8.50 -19.17 21.36
N GLU A 457 -8.71 -20.26 22.10
CA GLU A 457 -7.63 -21.19 22.50
C GLU A 457 -7.01 -21.89 21.27
N THR A 458 -7.80 -22.17 20.23
CA THR A 458 -7.29 -22.77 18.98
C THR A 458 -6.26 -21.88 18.32
N ALA A 459 -6.51 -20.57 18.31
CA ALA A 459 -5.60 -19.58 17.76
C ALA A 459 -4.24 -19.57 18.47
N PHE A 460 -4.25 -19.70 19.80
CA PHE A 460 -3.02 -19.77 20.59
C PHE A 460 -2.24 -21.07 20.36
N ARG A 461 -2.92 -22.20 20.17
CA ARG A 461 -2.25 -23.48 19.87
C ARG A 461 -1.54 -23.42 18.52
N GLU A 462 -2.23 -22.98 17.47
CA GLU A 462 -1.64 -22.80 16.14
C GLU A 462 -0.47 -21.80 16.17
N PHE A 463 -0.59 -20.73 16.95
CA PHE A 463 0.50 -19.77 17.17
C PHE A 463 1.74 -20.39 17.81
N MET A 464 1.57 -21.20 18.86
CA MET A 464 2.68 -21.87 19.54
C MET A 464 3.32 -22.95 18.67
N ASP A 465 2.53 -23.69 17.90
CA ASP A 465 3.04 -24.67 16.92
C ASP A 465 3.86 -23.98 15.83
N LEU A 466 3.36 -22.89 15.26
CA LEU A 466 4.11 -22.12 14.26
C LEU A 466 5.42 -21.57 14.83
N ALA A 467 5.40 -21.05 16.07
CA ALA A 467 6.61 -20.59 16.75
C ALA A 467 7.65 -21.70 16.93
N LYS A 468 7.21 -22.90 17.31
CA LYS A 468 8.09 -24.07 17.46
C LYS A 468 8.71 -24.47 16.13
N ILE A 469 7.92 -24.55 15.07
CA ILE A 469 8.42 -24.98 13.76
C ILE A 469 9.39 -23.93 13.18
N LYS A 470 9.09 -22.64 13.37
CA LYS A 470 9.92 -21.52 12.89
C LYS A 470 11.26 -21.41 13.63
N PHE A 471 11.23 -21.34 14.96
CA PHE A 471 12.41 -21.02 15.75
C PHE A 471 13.17 -22.28 16.21
N GLY A 472 12.55 -23.46 16.12
CA GLY A 472 13.08 -24.74 16.57
C GLY A 472 13.12 -24.85 18.10
N THR A 473 13.92 -23.99 18.73
CA THR A 473 14.06 -23.90 20.19
C THR A 473 13.38 -22.64 20.73
N MET A 474 12.44 -22.84 21.66
CA MET A 474 11.65 -21.74 22.25
C MET A 474 12.36 -21.04 23.41
N ASN A 475 13.47 -21.59 23.91
CA ASN A 475 14.20 -21.09 25.09
C ASN A 475 14.93 -19.76 24.88
N THR A 476 14.99 -19.27 23.63
CA THR A 476 15.58 -18.00 23.20
C THR A 476 14.52 -16.93 22.91
N LEU A 477 13.23 -17.22 23.16
CA LEU A 477 12.14 -16.30 22.88
C LEU A 477 11.78 -15.45 24.10
N LEU A 478 11.50 -14.17 23.86
CA LEU A 478 10.89 -13.24 24.81
C LEU A 478 9.38 -13.16 24.55
N ILE A 479 8.59 -13.14 25.62
CA ILE A 479 7.14 -12.94 25.56
C ILE A 479 6.85 -11.45 25.79
N GLN A 480 6.22 -10.82 24.81
CA GLN A 480 5.69 -9.46 24.88
C GLN A 480 4.17 -9.48 24.76
N GLY A 481 3.47 -8.58 25.44
CA GLY A 481 2.01 -8.50 25.38
C GLY A 481 1.34 -8.24 26.71
N ASN A 482 0.02 -8.23 26.67
CA ASN A 482 -0.84 -8.05 27.84
C ASN A 482 -0.80 -9.28 28.77
N THR A 483 -1.39 -9.14 29.97
CA THR A 483 -1.38 -10.20 30.99
C THR A 483 -2.11 -11.46 30.54
N GLU A 484 -3.22 -11.32 29.83
CA GLU A 484 -4.02 -12.43 29.30
C GLU A 484 -3.22 -13.29 28.31
N PHE A 485 -2.59 -12.64 27.32
CA PHE A 485 -1.72 -13.28 26.35
C PHE A 485 -0.55 -14.03 27.03
N LYS A 486 0.13 -13.37 27.97
CA LYS A 486 1.25 -13.98 28.71
C LYS A 486 0.83 -15.21 29.48
N ASN A 487 -0.33 -15.19 30.13
CA ASN A 487 -0.87 -16.33 30.87
C ASN A 487 -1.20 -17.49 29.93
N MET A 488 -1.82 -17.24 28.78
CA MET A 488 -2.18 -18.30 27.84
C MET A 488 -0.95 -18.95 27.18
N VAL A 489 0.03 -18.13 26.77
CA VAL A 489 1.32 -18.64 26.26
C VAL A 489 2.03 -19.49 27.32
N TYR A 490 1.96 -19.10 28.59
CA TYR A 490 2.49 -19.88 29.70
C TYR A 490 1.80 -21.24 29.84
N VAL A 491 0.46 -21.26 29.92
CA VAL A 491 -0.32 -22.49 30.04
C VAL A 491 0.02 -23.45 28.90
N LEU A 492 0.04 -22.97 27.66
CA LEU A 492 0.36 -23.80 26.50
C LEU A 492 1.82 -24.25 26.48
N ASN A 493 2.77 -23.42 26.91
CA ASN A 493 4.18 -23.81 26.99
C ASN A 493 4.39 -25.03 27.91
N GLU A 494 3.73 -25.06 29.06
CA GLU A 494 3.81 -26.17 30.02
C GLU A 494 3.09 -27.43 29.50
N SER A 495 1.85 -27.32 29.01
CA SER A 495 1.10 -28.49 28.51
C SER A 495 1.78 -29.13 27.29
N MET A 496 2.32 -28.31 26.38
CA MET A 496 2.96 -28.78 25.15
C MET A 496 4.46 -29.06 25.34
N LYS A 497 5.02 -28.82 26.54
CA LYS A 497 6.44 -29.00 26.89
C LYS A 497 7.39 -28.32 25.89
N LEU A 498 7.11 -27.07 25.57
CA LEU A 498 7.79 -26.33 24.49
C LEU A 498 9.16 -25.75 24.91
N GLY A 499 9.46 -25.70 26.20
CA GLY A 499 10.77 -25.29 26.72
C GLY A 499 11.06 -23.79 26.64
N LEU A 500 10.02 -22.94 26.53
CA LEU A 500 10.15 -21.50 26.57
C LEU A 500 10.57 -21.04 27.98
N LYS A 501 11.57 -20.14 28.07
CA LYS A 501 12.06 -19.65 29.37
C LYS A 501 11.09 -18.66 30.00
N LEU A 502 10.59 -18.99 31.18
CA LEU A 502 9.63 -18.16 31.90
C LEU A 502 10.32 -17.25 32.92
N PRO A 503 9.91 -15.98 33.06
CA PRO A 503 10.36 -15.12 34.14
C PRO A 503 10.01 -15.72 35.51
N LYS A 504 10.87 -15.50 36.53
CA LYS A 504 10.73 -16.09 37.88
C LYS A 504 9.34 -15.89 38.52
N GLN A 505 8.66 -14.78 38.22
CA GLN A 505 7.33 -14.46 38.74
C GLN A 505 6.20 -15.36 38.19
N TYR A 506 6.43 -16.08 37.08
CA TYR A 506 5.46 -16.98 36.45
C TYR A 506 5.79 -18.47 36.65
N GLN A 507 6.94 -18.79 37.26
CA GLN A 507 7.35 -20.18 37.55
C GLN A 507 6.55 -20.84 38.70
N LYS A 508 5.57 -20.14 39.28
CA LYS A 508 4.79 -20.55 40.47
C LYS A 508 3.27 -20.64 40.23
N ILE A 509 2.82 -20.68 38.98
CA ILE A 509 1.39 -20.80 38.70
C ILE A 509 1.04 -22.30 38.67
N ASP A 510 0.52 -22.81 39.78
CA ASP A 510 -0.01 -24.17 39.86
C ASP A 510 -1.16 -24.35 38.87
N TYR A 511 -0.98 -25.34 37.99
CA TYR A 511 -1.87 -25.71 36.89
C TYR A 511 -3.29 -26.08 37.35
N GLU A 512 -3.45 -26.47 38.61
CA GLU A 512 -4.72 -26.98 39.17
C GLU A 512 -5.77 -25.88 39.45
N LYS A 513 -5.41 -24.58 39.39
CA LYS A 513 -6.36 -23.48 39.66
C LYS A 513 -6.94 -22.80 38.41
N SER A 514 -6.37 -23.01 37.22
CA SER A 514 -6.86 -22.38 35.98
C SER A 514 -7.98 -23.14 35.26
N GLU A 515 -8.11 -24.46 35.46
CA GLU A 515 -9.23 -25.23 34.88
C GLU A 515 -10.61 -24.76 35.35
N LYS A 516 -10.71 -24.16 36.55
CA LYS A 516 -11.99 -23.64 37.07
C LYS A 516 -12.34 -22.21 36.63
N LYS A 517 -11.44 -21.49 35.96
CA LYS A 517 -11.70 -20.12 35.46
C LYS A 517 -11.81 -20.01 33.94
N GLY A 518 -11.50 -21.08 33.19
CA GLY A 518 -11.64 -21.14 31.74
C GLY A 518 -13.01 -21.61 31.24
N MET A 519 -13.95 -21.95 32.13
CA MET A 519 -15.32 -22.37 31.75
C MET A 519 -16.35 -21.23 31.75
N GLU A 520 -15.96 -20.01 32.12
CA GLU A 520 -16.80 -18.82 32.01
C GLU A 520 -15.97 -17.67 31.47
N LEU A 521 -15.78 -17.59 30.15
CA LEU A 521 -15.51 -16.37 29.40
C LEU A 521 -15.68 -16.59 27.90
#